data_AF-A0A1H5LZH5-F1
#
_entry.id   AF-A0A1H5LZH5-F1
#
_cell.length_a   1.000
_cell.length_b   1.000
_cell.length_c   1.000
_cell.angle_alpha   90.00
_cell.angle_beta   90.00
_cell.angle_gamma   90.00
#
_symmetry.space_group_name_H-M   'P 1'
#
loop_
_entity.id
_entity.type
_entity.pdbx_description
1 polymer ?
#
loop_
_entity_poly.entity_id
_entity_poly.type
_entity_poly.pdbx_seq_one_letter_code
_entity_poly.pdbx_strand_id
1 'polypeptide(L)'
;MKAMHDWRMSWDNQQFAAQEAFTAAFPALTPAEKCHCFGPTLRWKQPGEGEGKVCLDDHGRATVEFERVPKAAVGHAMKETWGANWFDEGPGGFTEAEPGSYHYEDEQSYAEYEFDVHADGTVTFGISYVKIDDIVTILNELEQALAEHRAA
;
A
#
# COMPACT_ATOMS: atom_id res chain seq x y z
N MET A 1 -28.78 14.45 -19.16
CA MET A 1 -27.96 13.36 -18.57
C MET A 1 -26.54 13.24 -19.14
N LYS A 2 -26.11 14.06 -20.13
CA LYS A 2 -24.75 13.98 -20.69
C LYS A 2 -23.64 14.21 -19.67
N ALA A 3 -23.74 15.26 -18.83
CA ALA A 3 -22.71 15.59 -17.84
C ALA A 3 -22.40 14.43 -16.87
N MET A 4 -23.42 13.73 -16.35
CA MET A 4 -23.22 12.58 -15.46
C MET A 4 -22.67 11.36 -16.18
N HIS A 5 -23.00 11.19 -17.46
CA HIS A 5 -22.42 10.12 -18.28
C HIS A 5 -20.94 10.39 -18.56
N ASP A 6 -20.60 11.61 -18.98
CA ASP A 6 -19.21 12.02 -19.20
C ASP A 6 -18.37 11.86 -17.93
N TRP A 7 -18.90 12.31 -16.78
CA TRP A 7 -18.25 12.15 -15.47
C TRP A 7 -17.97 10.68 -15.14
N ARG A 8 -18.96 9.79 -15.31
CA ARG A 8 -18.78 8.35 -15.05
C ARG A 8 -17.74 7.73 -15.95
N MET A 9 -17.73 8.07 -17.24
CA MET A 9 -16.69 7.58 -18.16
C MET A 9 -15.29 8.04 -17.75
N SER A 10 -15.14 9.31 -17.34
CA SER A 10 -13.86 9.81 -16.85
C SER A 10 -13.41 9.09 -15.57
N TRP A 11 -14.33 8.84 -14.65
CA TRP A 11 -14.07 8.09 -13.43
C TRP A 11 -13.67 6.64 -13.71
N ASP A 12 -14.35 5.95 -14.63
CA ASP A 12 -14.00 4.58 -15.03
C ASP A 12 -12.60 4.52 -15.66
N ASN A 13 -12.25 5.50 -16.49
CA ASN A 13 -10.90 5.60 -17.07
C ASN A 13 -9.83 5.84 -16.00
N GLN A 14 -10.12 6.67 -14.99
CA GLN A 14 -9.19 6.93 -13.89
C GLN A 14 -8.97 5.66 -13.04
N GLN A 15 -10.03 4.92 -12.76
CA GLN A 15 -9.94 3.64 -12.04
C GLN A 15 -9.12 2.59 -12.80
N PHE A 16 -9.22 2.57 -14.13
CA PHE A 16 -8.41 1.70 -14.97
C PHE A 16 -6.93 2.10 -14.95
N ALA A 17 -6.63 3.39 -15.16
CA ALA A 17 -5.27 3.91 -15.13
C ALA A 17 -4.58 3.69 -13.77
N ALA A 18 -5.31 3.81 -12.66
CA ALA A 18 -4.79 3.50 -11.33
C ALA A 18 -4.37 2.03 -11.20
N GLN A 19 -5.19 1.10 -11.66
CA GLN A 19 -4.85 -0.34 -11.64
C GLN A 19 -3.64 -0.66 -12.52
N GLU A 20 -3.53 -0.03 -13.70
CA GLU A 20 -2.34 -0.18 -14.55
C GLU A 20 -1.09 0.35 -13.83
N ALA A 21 -1.19 1.49 -13.15
CA ALA A 21 -0.06 2.02 -12.38
C ALA A 21 0.33 1.11 -11.21
N PHE A 22 -0.64 0.56 -10.46
CA PHE A 22 -0.38 -0.36 -9.37
C PHE A 22 0.29 -1.66 -9.86
N THR A 23 -0.20 -2.25 -10.95
CA THR A 23 0.40 -3.46 -11.52
C THR A 23 1.73 -3.21 -12.21
N ALA A 24 1.99 -2.00 -12.71
CA ALA A 24 3.31 -1.62 -13.19
C ALA A 24 4.33 -1.50 -12.04
N ALA A 25 3.92 -0.94 -10.89
CA ALA A 25 4.76 -0.80 -9.71
C ALA A 25 4.98 -2.12 -8.95
N PHE A 26 3.94 -2.97 -8.89
CA PHE A 26 3.98 -4.25 -8.19
C PHE A 26 3.39 -5.35 -9.09
N PRO A 27 4.20 -5.96 -9.99
CA PRO A 27 3.71 -6.87 -11.04
C PRO A 27 3.02 -8.14 -10.55
N ALA A 28 3.21 -8.53 -9.29
CA ALA A 28 2.54 -9.69 -8.70
C ALA A 28 1.08 -9.39 -8.27
N LEU A 29 0.61 -8.15 -8.40
CA LEU A 29 -0.79 -7.79 -8.22
C LEU A 29 -1.65 -8.30 -9.38
N THR A 30 -2.76 -8.95 -9.04
CA THR A 30 -3.70 -9.52 -10.01
C THR A 30 -5.13 -9.03 -9.75
N PRO A 31 -5.94 -8.79 -10.79
CA PRO A 31 -7.34 -8.43 -10.62
C PRO A 31 -8.11 -9.46 -9.78
N ALA A 32 -8.94 -8.98 -8.86
CA ALA A 32 -9.81 -9.79 -8.02
C ALA A 32 -11.26 -9.26 -8.05
N GLU A 33 -12.17 -10.04 -7.46
CA GLU A 33 -13.53 -9.55 -7.20
C GLU A 33 -13.48 -8.29 -6.31
N LYS A 34 -14.40 -7.35 -6.56
CA LYS A 34 -14.48 -6.09 -5.82
C LYS A 34 -14.62 -6.35 -4.33
N CYS A 35 -13.83 -5.64 -3.52
CA CYS A 35 -14.04 -5.59 -2.08
C CYS A 35 -15.37 -4.86 -1.80
N HIS A 36 -16.21 -5.37 -0.90
CA HIS A 36 -17.57 -4.84 -0.68
C HIS A 36 -17.65 -3.34 -0.31
N CYS A 37 -16.56 -2.75 0.19
CA CYS A 37 -16.47 -1.34 0.59
C CYS A 37 -15.61 -0.48 -0.36
N PHE A 38 -15.00 -1.06 -1.39
CA PHE A 38 -14.03 -0.37 -2.25
C PHE A 38 -14.25 -0.70 -3.74
N GLY A 39 -13.72 0.13 -4.63
CA GLY A 39 -13.81 -0.03 -6.09
C GLY A 39 -13.02 -1.24 -6.61
N PRO A 40 -12.35 -1.12 -7.76
CA PRO A 40 -11.50 -2.20 -8.27
C PRO A 40 -10.46 -2.64 -7.24
N THR A 41 -10.25 -3.95 -7.15
CA THR A 41 -9.37 -4.58 -6.17
C THR A 41 -8.34 -5.44 -6.89
N LEU A 42 -7.08 -5.25 -6.55
CA LEU A 42 -5.98 -6.12 -6.92
C LEU A 42 -5.57 -6.95 -5.70
N ARG A 43 -5.12 -8.18 -5.92
CA ARG A 43 -4.61 -9.06 -4.87
C ARG A 43 -3.22 -9.56 -5.19
N TRP A 44 -2.45 -9.72 -4.13
CA TRP A 44 -1.14 -10.35 -4.14
C TRP A 44 -1.13 -11.51 -3.15
N LYS A 45 -0.46 -12.60 -3.52
CA LYS A 45 -0.19 -13.73 -2.62
C LYS A 45 1.08 -14.41 -3.08
N GLN A 46 2.10 -14.40 -2.22
CA GLN A 46 3.38 -15.02 -2.47
C GLN A 46 3.80 -15.82 -1.23
N PRO A 47 3.84 -17.17 -1.30
CA PRO A 47 4.20 -18.00 -0.16
C PRO A 47 5.57 -17.62 0.43
N GLY A 48 5.61 -17.38 1.74
CA GLY A 48 6.83 -17.02 2.47
C GLY A 48 7.22 -15.54 2.37
N GLU A 49 6.44 -14.72 1.67
CA GLU A 49 6.76 -13.30 1.45
C GLU A 49 5.62 -12.36 1.84
N GLY A 50 4.37 -12.77 1.65
CA GLY A 50 3.21 -12.00 2.09
C GLY A 50 1.99 -12.22 1.22
N GLU A 51 0.88 -11.62 1.63
CA GLU A 51 -0.34 -11.56 0.84
C GLU A 51 -1.14 -10.30 1.17
N GLY A 52 -2.08 -9.94 0.31
CA GLY A 52 -2.99 -8.85 0.60
C GLY A 52 -3.65 -8.26 -0.63
N LYS A 53 -4.04 -6.99 -0.53
CA LYS A 53 -4.81 -6.31 -1.57
C LYS A 53 -4.44 -4.83 -1.70
N VAL A 54 -4.71 -4.30 -2.89
CA VAL A 54 -4.72 -2.87 -3.19
C VAL A 54 -6.08 -2.53 -3.77
N CYS A 55 -6.71 -1.49 -3.23
CA CYS A 55 -8.05 -1.06 -3.60
C CYS A 55 -8.04 0.44 -3.94
N LEU A 56 -8.94 0.85 -4.83
CA LEU A 56 -9.25 2.26 -5.07
C LEU A 56 -10.65 2.56 -4.51
N ASP A 57 -10.79 3.61 -3.70
CA ASP A 57 -12.08 4.07 -3.17
C ASP A 57 -12.86 4.92 -4.19
N ASP A 58 -14.08 5.32 -3.83
CA ASP A 58 -14.97 6.14 -4.66
C ASP A 58 -14.61 7.64 -4.71
N HIS A 59 -13.54 8.04 -4.02
CA HIS A 59 -12.99 9.40 -3.96
C HIS A 59 -11.67 9.53 -4.72
N GLY A 60 -11.16 8.46 -5.34
CA GLY A 60 -9.91 8.47 -6.09
C GLY A 60 -8.67 8.31 -5.20
N ARG A 61 -8.84 7.76 -4.00
CA ARG A 61 -7.78 7.43 -3.06
C ARG A 61 -7.60 5.93 -2.98
N ALA A 62 -6.41 5.48 -2.63
CA ALA A 62 -6.08 4.08 -2.62
C ALA A 62 -5.79 3.58 -1.20
N THR A 63 -6.02 2.29 -1.02
CA THR A 63 -5.74 1.55 0.21
C THR A 63 -4.92 0.32 -0.14
N VAL A 64 -3.82 0.10 0.57
CA VAL A 64 -3.07 -1.16 0.57
C VAL A 64 -3.22 -1.83 1.93
N GLU A 65 -3.53 -3.12 1.93
CA GLU A 65 -3.60 -3.94 3.14
C GLU A 65 -2.84 -5.24 2.87
N PHE A 66 -1.62 -5.35 3.42
CA PHE A 66 -0.75 -6.52 3.26
C PHE A 66 -0.44 -7.17 4.60
N GLU A 67 -0.24 -8.48 4.58
CA GLU A 67 -0.04 -9.33 5.75
C GLU A 67 1.28 -10.09 5.63
N ARG A 68 1.96 -10.23 6.78
CA ARG A 68 3.18 -11.04 6.96
C ARG A 68 4.31 -10.70 5.99
N VAL A 69 4.48 -9.41 5.71
CA VAL A 69 5.54 -8.90 4.82
C VAL A 69 6.84 -8.73 5.62
N PRO A 70 8.03 -9.08 5.08
CA PRO A 70 9.30 -8.84 5.77
C PRO A 70 9.44 -7.39 6.25
N LYS A 71 9.65 -7.19 7.56
CA LYS A 71 9.77 -5.86 8.18
C LYS A 71 10.85 -5.01 7.53
N ALA A 72 11.97 -5.61 7.15
CA ALA A 72 13.06 -4.92 6.48
C ALA A 72 12.63 -4.30 5.14
N ALA A 73 11.82 -5.03 4.35
CA ALA A 73 11.31 -4.53 3.08
C ALA A 73 10.28 -3.41 3.28
N VAL A 74 9.36 -3.57 4.24
CA VAL A 74 8.40 -2.52 4.62
C VAL A 74 9.14 -1.27 5.09
N GLY A 75 10.13 -1.40 5.97
CA GLY A 75 10.89 -0.27 6.49
C GLY A 75 11.69 0.48 5.43
N HIS A 76 12.27 -0.23 4.46
CA HIS A 76 12.89 0.39 3.29
C HIS A 76 11.86 1.19 2.47
N ALA A 77 10.75 0.57 2.12
CA ALA A 77 9.72 1.19 1.30
C ALA A 77 9.14 2.45 1.99
N MET A 78 8.85 2.38 3.29
CA MET A 78 8.38 3.50 4.11
C MET A 78 9.36 4.68 4.06
N LYS A 79 10.64 4.39 4.23
CA LYS A 79 11.70 5.41 4.25
C LYS A 79 11.83 6.12 2.91
N GLU A 80 11.82 5.37 1.80
CA GLU A 80 11.96 5.97 0.46
C GLU A 80 10.69 6.71 0.03
N THR A 81 9.51 6.30 0.53
CA THR A 81 8.23 6.97 0.20
C THR A 81 8.00 8.24 1.02
N TRP A 82 8.15 8.18 2.34
CA TRP A 82 7.77 9.28 3.25
C TRP A 82 8.94 9.89 4.02
N GLY A 83 10.12 9.28 3.94
CA GLY A 83 11.33 9.72 4.65
C GLY A 83 11.56 8.98 5.96
N ALA A 84 12.82 8.97 6.40
CA ALA A 84 13.26 8.25 7.61
C ALA A 84 12.62 8.75 8.91
N ASN A 85 12.21 10.02 8.95
CA ASN A 85 11.63 10.66 10.14
C ASN A 85 10.10 10.59 10.17
N TRP A 86 9.47 9.82 9.27
CA TRP A 86 8.03 9.69 9.26
C TRP A 86 7.52 8.79 10.40
N PHE A 87 8.35 7.84 10.85
CA PHE A 87 8.02 6.89 11.92
C PHE A 87 8.89 7.16 13.15
N ASP A 88 8.29 7.60 14.25
CA ASP A 88 8.98 8.13 15.44
C ASP A 88 9.45 7.05 16.45
N GLU A 89 9.90 5.88 15.99
CA GLU A 89 10.39 4.80 16.88
C GLU A 89 11.91 4.78 17.10
N GLY A 90 12.66 5.68 16.45
CA GLY A 90 14.13 5.75 16.60
C GLY A 90 14.83 6.42 15.42
N PRO A 91 16.16 6.61 15.47
CA PRO A 91 16.94 7.18 14.36
C PRO A 91 16.88 6.32 13.07
N GLY A 92 16.56 5.03 13.17
CA GLY A 92 16.31 4.15 12.02
C GLY A 92 14.85 4.11 11.56
N GLY A 93 13.97 4.87 12.20
CA GLY A 93 12.53 4.91 11.92
C GLY A 93 11.88 3.54 12.04
N PHE A 94 11.08 3.16 11.03
CA PHE A 94 10.33 1.90 11.02
C PHE A 94 11.21 0.65 11.17
N THR A 95 12.46 0.69 10.72
CA THR A 95 13.37 -0.47 10.83
C THR A 95 13.72 -0.81 12.28
N GLU A 96 13.68 0.16 13.19
CA GLU A 96 13.94 -0.01 14.62
C GLU A 96 12.68 -0.23 15.45
N ALA A 97 11.48 -0.19 14.85
CA ALA A 97 10.22 -0.40 15.56
C ALA A 97 10.16 -1.75 16.29
N GLU A 98 9.90 -1.75 17.58
CA GLU A 98 9.76 -2.99 18.34
C GLU A 98 8.45 -3.72 17.98
N PRO A 99 8.30 -5.02 18.31
CA PRO A 99 7.04 -5.71 18.10
C PRO A 99 5.88 -5.03 18.85
N GLY A 100 4.79 -4.74 18.13
CA GLY A 100 3.67 -3.96 18.63
C GLY A 100 2.76 -3.45 17.52
N SER A 101 1.66 -2.80 17.93
CA SER A 101 0.69 -2.18 17.03
C SER A 101 0.87 -0.67 17.04
N TYR A 102 0.93 -0.07 15.85
CA TYR A 102 1.17 1.34 15.62
C TYR A 102 0.10 1.92 14.70
N HIS A 103 -0.44 3.07 15.08
CA HIS A 103 -1.55 3.71 14.36
C HIS A 103 -1.27 5.21 14.22
N TYR A 104 -1.39 5.72 13.00
CA TYR A 104 -1.20 7.14 12.67
C TYR A 104 -2.32 7.61 11.75
N GLU A 105 -2.76 8.85 11.97
CA GLU A 105 -3.72 9.53 11.11
C GLU A 105 -3.13 10.89 10.71
N ASP A 106 -3.14 11.19 9.42
CA ASP A 106 -2.82 12.52 8.92
C ASP A 106 -4.09 13.38 8.92
N GLU A 107 -4.22 14.28 9.89
CA GLU A 107 -5.38 15.16 10.04
C GLU A 107 -5.66 16.04 8.80
N GLN A 108 -4.67 16.28 7.94
CA GLN A 108 -4.83 17.10 6.74
C GLN A 108 -5.38 16.30 5.56
N SER A 109 -4.93 15.05 5.39
CA SER A 109 -5.32 14.21 4.26
C SER A 109 -6.38 13.15 4.60
N TYR A 110 -6.63 12.92 5.89
CA TYR A 110 -7.40 11.79 6.44
C TYR A 110 -6.82 10.42 6.04
N ALA A 111 -5.53 10.37 5.71
CA ALA A 111 -4.83 9.12 5.49
C ALA A 111 -4.62 8.40 6.82
N GLU A 112 -4.85 7.10 6.83
CA GLU A 112 -4.72 6.25 8.00
C GLU A 112 -3.64 5.21 7.76
N TYR A 113 -2.80 4.97 8.76
CA TYR A 113 -1.67 4.06 8.68
C TYR A 113 -1.67 3.17 9.92
N GLU A 114 -1.76 1.86 9.69
CA GLU A 114 -1.79 0.85 10.73
C GLU A 114 -0.68 -0.17 10.47
N PHE A 115 0.12 -0.47 11.48
CA PHE A 115 1.20 -1.44 11.39
C PHE A 115 1.20 -2.35 12.62
N ASP A 116 1.09 -3.64 12.40
CA ASP A 116 1.35 -4.68 13.39
C ASP A 116 2.71 -5.30 13.10
N VAL A 117 3.72 -4.93 13.90
CA VAL A 117 5.07 -5.49 13.82
C VAL A 117 5.12 -6.77 14.64
N HIS A 118 5.39 -7.89 13.98
CA HIS A 118 5.42 -9.21 14.60
C HIS A 118 6.81 -9.56 15.11
N ALA A 119 6.89 -10.35 16.18
CA ALA A 119 8.14 -10.80 16.77
C ALA A 119 8.97 -11.72 15.85
N ASP A 120 8.37 -12.26 14.79
CA ASP A 120 9.04 -13.09 13.78
C ASP A 120 9.72 -12.27 12.66
N GLY A 121 9.73 -10.95 12.77
CA GLY A 121 10.35 -10.06 11.78
C GLY A 121 9.47 -9.75 10.57
N THR A 122 8.18 -10.06 10.64
CA THR A 122 7.19 -9.66 9.64
C THR A 122 6.29 -8.51 10.11
N VAL A 123 5.53 -7.92 9.19
CA VAL A 123 4.59 -6.83 9.44
C VAL A 123 3.29 -7.12 8.72
N THR A 124 2.17 -6.89 9.41
CA THR A 124 0.87 -6.67 8.78
C THR A 124 0.59 -5.19 8.78
N PHE A 125 0.20 -4.61 7.64
CA PHE A 125 -0.03 -3.17 7.57
C PHE A 125 -1.20 -2.82 6.66
N GLY A 126 -1.86 -1.72 7.04
CA GLY A 126 -2.86 -1.02 6.25
C GLY A 126 -2.43 0.43 6.04
N ILE A 127 -2.41 0.90 4.80
CA ILE A 127 -2.24 2.32 4.47
C ILE A 127 -3.46 2.70 3.65
N SER A 128 -4.31 3.54 4.21
CA SER A 128 -5.66 3.80 3.73
C SER A 128 -5.87 5.26 3.36
N TYR A 129 -6.74 5.48 2.38
CA TYR A 129 -7.19 6.81 1.96
C TYR A 129 -6.07 7.75 1.49
N VAL A 130 -4.98 7.19 0.99
CA VAL A 130 -3.83 7.94 0.47
C VAL A 130 -3.96 8.21 -1.03
N LYS A 131 -3.16 9.14 -1.54
CA LYS A 131 -3.16 9.46 -2.97
C LYS A 131 -2.59 8.29 -3.79
N ILE A 132 -3.00 8.23 -5.06
CA ILE A 132 -2.59 7.17 -5.98
C ILE A 132 -1.07 7.18 -6.19
N ASP A 133 -0.44 8.35 -6.31
CA ASP A 133 1.01 8.50 -6.49
C ASP A 133 1.80 7.98 -5.27
N ASP A 134 1.33 8.24 -4.05
CA ASP A 134 1.93 7.70 -2.84
C ASP A 134 1.83 6.16 -2.80
N ILE A 135 0.68 5.58 -3.18
CA ILE A 135 0.53 4.11 -3.28
C ILE A 135 1.39 3.50 -4.36
N VAL A 136 1.47 4.13 -5.54
CA VAL A 136 2.36 3.66 -6.61
C VAL A 136 3.82 3.67 -6.15
N THR A 137 4.22 4.71 -5.41
CA THR A 137 5.58 4.85 -4.88
C THR A 137 5.89 3.75 -3.86
N ILE A 138 5.06 3.59 -2.82
CA ILE A 138 5.31 2.56 -1.78
C ILE A 138 5.28 1.14 -2.38
N LEU A 139 4.41 0.88 -3.35
CA LEU A 139 4.37 -0.41 -4.05
C LEU A 139 5.66 -0.66 -4.84
N ASN A 140 6.16 0.34 -5.56
CA ASN A 140 7.38 0.23 -6.35
C ASN A 140 8.61 -0.02 -5.46
N GLU A 141 8.73 0.72 -4.35
CA GLU A 141 9.84 0.54 -3.41
C GLU A 141 9.74 -0.79 -2.66
N LEU A 142 8.52 -1.24 -2.35
CA LEU A 142 8.31 -2.54 -1.72
C LEU A 142 8.70 -3.70 -2.66
N GLU A 143 8.30 -3.68 -3.93
CA GLU A 143 8.69 -4.75 -4.88
C GLU A 143 10.21 -4.80 -5.06
N GLN A 144 10.89 -3.65 -5.15
CA GLN A 144 12.35 -3.60 -5.21
C GLN A 144 12.99 -4.21 -3.96
N ALA A 145 12.55 -3.79 -2.78
CA ALA A 145 13.09 -4.30 -1.51
C ALA A 145 12.82 -5.81 -1.32
N LEU A 146 11.65 -6.30 -1.75
CA LEU A 146 11.33 -7.72 -1.74
C LEU A 146 12.20 -8.50 -2.73
N ALA A 147 12.45 -7.97 -3.93
CA ALA A 147 13.34 -8.59 -4.91
C ALA A 147 14.78 -8.72 -4.39
N GLU A 148 15.29 -7.71 -3.68
CA GLU A 148 16.59 -7.78 -3.00
C GLU A 148 16.59 -8.81 -1.88
N HIS A 149 15.53 -8.84 -1.07
CA HIS A 149 15.38 -9.83 0.01
C HIS A 149 15.33 -11.27 -0.52
N ARG A 150 14.68 -11.51 -1.68
CA ARG A 150 14.66 -12.84 -2.34
C ARG A 150 16.05 -13.28 -2.82
N ALA A 151 16.96 -12.34 -3.08
CA ALA A 151 18.28 -12.61 -3.63
C ALA A 151 19.38 -12.82 -2.55
N ALA A 152 19.09 -12.46 -1.29
CA ALA A 152 19.98 -12.61 -0.13
C ALA A 152 19.94 -14.03 0.45
#